data_AF-A0A7C1T1K0-F1
#
_entry.id   AF-A0A7C1T1K0-F1
#
_cell.length_a   1.000
_cell.length_b   1.000
_cell.length_c   1.000
_cell.angle_alpha   90.00
_cell.angle_beta   90.00
_cell.angle_gamma   90.00
#
_symmetry.space_group_name_H-M   'P 1'
#
loop_
_entity.id
_entity.type
_entity.pdbx_description
1 polymer ?
#
loop_
_entity_poly.entity_id
_entity_poly.type
_entity_poly.pdbx_seq_one_letter_code
_entity_poly.pdbx_strand_id
1 'polypeptide(L)'
;MKRLSPREQRRLLEKMGLNVRPLDNVVEVQIRLTDRVITLRNPSVQVIEVKGGGRLYQVSGEESETPLVAQVELSEEDVQLVAAQANCSLEEAREALREAGGDIAKAILILSARKRF
;
A
#
# COMPACT_ATOMS: atom_id res chain seq x y z
N MET A 1 -19.99 -26.97 -10.95
CA MET A 1 -20.25 -26.12 -12.13
C MET A 1 -19.01 -26.13 -13.02
N LYS A 2 -19.12 -26.40 -14.33
CA LYS A 2 -17.98 -26.35 -15.25
C LYS A 2 -17.49 -24.89 -15.34
N ARG A 3 -16.24 -24.63 -14.95
CA ARG A 3 -15.57 -23.35 -15.22
C ARG A 3 -15.50 -23.17 -16.73
N LEU A 4 -16.09 -22.09 -17.24
CA LEU A 4 -15.98 -21.70 -18.64
C LEU A 4 -14.50 -21.56 -19.02
N SER A 5 -14.09 -22.09 -20.17
CA SER A 5 -12.71 -21.95 -20.62
C SER A 5 -12.38 -20.49 -20.95
N PRO A 6 -11.13 -20.03 -20.79
CA PRO A 6 -10.73 -18.65 -21.11
C PRO A 6 -11.07 -18.21 -22.54
N ARG A 7 -11.11 -19.18 -23.48
CA ARG A 7 -11.46 -18.95 -24.89
C ARG A 7 -12.97 -18.72 -25.08
N GLU A 8 -13.81 -19.45 -24.37
CA GLU A 8 -15.27 -19.27 -24.40
C GLU A 8 -15.66 -17.93 -23.76
N GLN A 9 -14.99 -17.54 -22.68
CA GLN A 9 -15.20 -16.25 -22.03
C GLN A 9 -14.85 -15.08 -22.97
N ARG A 10 -13.70 -15.14 -23.66
CA ARG A 10 -13.34 -14.12 -24.67
C ARG A 10 -14.39 -13.98 -25.77
N ARG A 11 -14.84 -15.10 -26.34
CA ARG A 11 -15.88 -15.10 -27.40
C ARG A 11 -17.19 -14.48 -26.95
N LEU A 12 -17.57 -14.68 -25.69
CA LEU A 12 -18.79 -14.10 -25.13
C LEU A 12 -18.65 -12.58 -24.94
N LEU A 13 -17.51 -12.12 -24.41
CA LEU A 13 -17.21 -10.70 -24.20
C LEU A 13 -17.12 -9.93 -25.53
N GLU A 14 -16.50 -10.52 -26.55
CA GLU A 14 -16.46 -9.96 -27.90
C GLU A 14 -17.86 -9.79 -28.50
N LYS A 15 -18.76 -10.77 -28.31
CA LYS A 15 -20.17 -10.67 -28.73
C LYS A 15 -20.93 -9.55 -28.03
N MET A 16 -20.53 -9.19 -26.81
CA MET A 16 -21.06 -8.05 -26.06
C MET A 16 -20.40 -6.73 -26.44
N GLY A 17 -19.47 -6.72 -27.41
CA GLY A 17 -18.78 -5.53 -27.88
C GLY A 17 -17.69 -5.02 -26.93
N LEU A 18 -17.25 -5.85 -25.97
CA LEU A 18 -16.15 -5.57 -25.07
C LEU A 18 -14.86 -6.15 -25.68
N ASN A 19 -13.94 -5.27 -26.08
CA ASN A 19 -12.67 -5.69 -26.67
C ASN A 19 -11.66 -5.97 -25.56
N VAL A 20 -11.37 -7.25 -25.32
CA VAL A 20 -10.42 -7.69 -24.29
C VAL A 20 -9.07 -7.95 -24.97
N ARG A 21 -8.03 -7.24 -24.53
CA ARG A 21 -6.67 -7.37 -25.08
C ARG A 21 -5.68 -7.66 -23.97
N PRO A 22 -4.75 -8.62 -24.15
CA PRO A 22 -3.63 -8.74 -23.22
C PRO A 22 -2.77 -7.47 -23.29
N LEU A 23 -2.19 -7.09 -22.15
CA LEU A 23 -1.18 -6.04 -22.07
C LEU A 23 0.17 -6.72 -21.85
N ASP A 24 0.98 -6.75 -22.90
CA ASP A 24 2.29 -7.40 -22.87
C ASP A 24 3.34 -6.51 -22.20
N ASN A 25 4.43 -7.13 -21.72
CA ASN A 25 5.60 -6.47 -21.13
C ASN A 25 5.31 -5.65 -19.85
N VAL A 26 4.31 -6.07 -19.05
CA VAL A 26 4.08 -5.48 -17.74
C VAL A 26 5.09 -6.03 -16.75
N VAL A 27 5.94 -5.14 -16.21
CA VAL A 27 6.97 -5.50 -15.23
C VAL A 27 6.39 -5.52 -13.82
N GLU A 28 5.55 -4.55 -13.48
CA GLU A 28 5.05 -4.33 -12.12
C GLU A 28 3.68 -3.64 -12.13
N VAL A 29 2.83 -4.00 -11.16
CA VAL A 29 1.63 -3.23 -10.80
C VAL A 29 1.71 -2.86 -9.31
N GLN A 30 1.59 -1.57 -9.00
CA GLN A 30 1.48 -1.09 -7.62
C GLN A 30 0.07 -0.56 -7.35
N ILE A 31 -0.54 -1.07 -6.30
CA ILE A 31 -1.81 -0.59 -5.75
C ILE A 31 -1.50 0.11 -4.45
N ARG A 32 -1.57 1.44 -4.45
CA ARG A 32 -1.29 2.25 -3.26
C ARG A 32 -2.58 2.48 -2.49
N LEU A 33 -2.64 1.96 -1.27
CA LEU A 33 -3.67 2.25 -0.29
C LEU A 33 -3.19 3.39 0.61
N THR A 34 -4.01 3.79 1.58
CA THR A 34 -3.66 4.84 2.55
C THR A 34 -2.61 4.39 3.57
N ASP A 35 -2.52 3.08 3.82
CA ASP A 35 -1.75 2.45 4.90
C ASP A 35 -0.67 1.49 4.40
N ARG A 36 -0.78 0.99 3.17
CA ARG A 36 0.15 0.05 2.53
C ARG A 36 0.18 0.16 1.02
N VAL A 37 1.20 -0.44 0.41
CA VAL A 37 1.32 -0.65 -1.04
C VAL A 37 1.29 -2.14 -1.31
N ILE A 38 0.41 -2.57 -2.21
CA ILE A 38 0.41 -3.92 -2.76
C ILE A 38 1.18 -3.88 -4.08
N THR A 39 2.22 -4.70 -4.21
CA THR A 39 3.06 -4.79 -5.39
C THR A 39 2.94 -6.18 -6.00
N LEU A 40 2.55 -6.24 -7.27
CA LEU A 40 2.51 -7.46 -8.06
C LEU A 40 3.67 -7.43 -9.07
N ARG A 41 4.60 -8.38 -8.95
CA ARG A 41 5.77 -8.52 -9.85
C ARG A 41 5.46 -9.48 -10.99
N ASN A 42 5.91 -9.13 -12.20
CA ASN A 42 5.62 -9.88 -13.44
C ASN A 42 4.13 -10.26 -13.59
N PRO A 43 3.17 -9.32 -13.42
CA PRO A 43 1.76 -9.66 -13.45
C PRO A 43 1.26 -9.92 -14.88
N SER A 44 0.27 -10.81 -14.99
CA SER A 44 -0.54 -10.97 -16.20
C SER A 44 -1.65 -9.93 -16.20
N VAL A 45 -1.66 -9.03 -17.18
CA VAL A 45 -2.62 -7.92 -17.28
C VAL A 45 -3.46 -8.02 -18.55
N GLN A 46 -4.77 -7.82 -18.44
CA GLN A 46 -5.70 -7.71 -19.56
C GLN A 46 -6.45 -6.39 -19.47
N VAL A 47 -6.65 -5.72 -20.61
CA VAL A 47 -7.37 -4.45 -20.72
C VAL A 47 -8.68 -4.67 -21.45
N ILE A 48 -9.75 -4.11 -20.91
CA ILE A 48 -11.07 -4.08 -21.53
C ILE A 48 -11.45 -2.63 -21.77
N GLU A 49 -11.71 -2.28 -23.03
CA GLU A 49 -12.21 -0.96 -23.40
C GLU A 49 -13.74 -0.95 -23.33
N VAL A 50 -14.29 -0.05 -22.51
CA VAL A 50 -15.74 0.12 -22.35
C VAL A 50 -16.20 1.24 -23.28
N LYS A 51 -17.23 0.97 -24.10
CA LYS A 51 -17.85 1.98 -24.96
C LYS A 51 -18.47 3.07 -24.07
N GLY A 52 -18.06 4.33 -24.26
CA GLY A 52 -18.53 5.47 -23.44
C GLY A 52 -17.45 6.08 -22.54
N GLY A 53 -16.26 5.49 -22.48
CA GLY A 53 -15.09 6.04 -21.77
C GLY A 53 -14.72 5.21 -20.56
N GLY A 54 -13.43 4.85 -20.46
CA GLY A 54 -12.89 4.04 -19.38
C GLY A 54 -12.18 2.77 -19.87
N ARG A 55 -11.15 2.38 -19.12
CA ARG A 55 -10.41 1.12 -19.32
C ARG A 55 -10.48 0.33 -18.04
N LEU A 56 -10.85 -0.94 -18.13
CA LEU A 56 -10.78 -1.88 -17.02
C LEU A 56 -9.53 -2.74 -17.18
N TYR A 57 -8.72 -2.79 -16.13
CA TYR A 57 -7.51 -3.62 -16.07
C TYR A 57 -7.78 -4.82 -15.16
N GLN A 58 -7.66 -6.02 -15.70
CA GLN A 58 -7.67 -7.25 -14.93
C GLN A 58 -6.23 -7.69 -14.71
N VAL A 59 -5.79 -7.68 -13.45
CA VAL A 59 -4.42 -8.00 -13.04
C VAL A 59 -4.44 -9.34 -12.29
N SER A 60 -3.48 -10.22 -12.56
CA SER A 60 -3.27 -11.47 -11.84
C SER A 60 -1.78 -11.76 -11.71
N GLY A 61 -1.30 -12.11 -10.52
CA GLY A 61 0.11 -12.37 -10.26
C GLY A 61 0.36 -12.67 -8.78
N GLU A 62 1.63 -12.91 -8.43
CA GLU A 62 2.06 -13.00 -7.05
C GLU A 62 2.07 -11.60 -6.43
N GLU A 63 1.41 -11.45 -5.28
CA GLU A 63 1.33 -10.19 -4.54
C GLU A 63 2.31 -10.15 -3.37
N SER A 64 2.85 -8.96 -3.13
CA SER A 64 3.60 -8.63 -1.93
C SER A 64 3.04 -7.34 -1.34
N GLU A 65 2.84 -7.30 -0.03
CA GLU A 65 2.37 -6.10 0.66
C GLU A 65 3.51 -5.42 1.39
N THR A 66 3.55 -4.09 1.34
CA THR A 66 4.52 -3.27 2.06
C THR A 66 3.77 -2.16 2.80
N PRO A 67 3.82 -2.09 4.15
CA PRO A 67 3.20 -0.98 4.88
C PRO A 67 3.81 0.36 4.47
N LEU A 68 2.97 1.40 4.32
CA LEU A 68 3.39 2.78 4.01
C LEU A 68 3.94 3.49 5.23
N VAL A 69 3.51 3.08 6.42
CA VAL A 69 4.21 3.46 7.65
C VAL A 69 5.57 2.82 7.58
N ALA A 70 6.58 3.64 7.28
CA ALA A 70 7.94 3.33 7.61
C ALA A 70 7.91 2.82 9.05
N GLN A 71 8.09 1.51 9.23
CA GLN A 71 8.63 1.00 10.47
C GLN A 71 10.03 1.58 10.52
N VAL A 72 10.13 2.84 10.97
CA VAL A 72 11.36 3.31 11.56
C VAL A 72 11.62 2.27 12.63
N GLU A 73 12.74 1.55 12.52
CA GLU A 73 13.19 0.64 13.57
C GLU A 73 13.45 1.51 14.80
N LEU A 74 12.41 1.73 15.60
CA LEU A 74 12.51 2.44 16.86
C LEU A 74 13.15 1.46 17.82
N SER A 75 14.38 1.75 18.23
CA SER A 75 15.01 0.96 19.29
C SER A 75 14.21 1.16 20.59
N GLU A 76 14.07 0.10 21.38
CA GLU A 76 13.44 0.23 22.71
C GLU A 76 14.21 1.22 23.61
N GLU A 77 15.51 1.38 23.40
CA GLU A 77 16.34 2.37 24.08
C GLU A 77 15.91 3.80 23.72
N ASP A 78 15.68 4.11 22.44
CA ASP A 78 15.23 5.44 22.01
C ASP A 78 13.83 5.75 22.55
N VAL A 79 12.93 4.76 22.54
CA VAL A 79 11.57 4.89 23.10
C VAL A 79 11.65 5.18 24.60
N GLN A 80 12.48 4.44 25.34
CA GLN A 80 12.68 4.67 26.77
C GLN A 80 13.30 6.04 27.04
N LEU A 81 14.26 6.47 26.23
CA LEU A 81 14.91 7.77 26.37
C LEU A 81 13.91 8.91 26.14
N VAL A 82 13.10 8.84 25.08
CA VAL A 82 12.04 9.82 24.83
C VAL A 82 10.99 9.82 25.95
N ALA A 83 10.55 8.65 26.40
CA ALA A 83 9.59 8.53 27.49
C ALA A 83 10.11 9.15 28.79
N ALA A 84 11.37 8.89 29.13
CA ALA A 84 12.01 9.45 30.32
C ALA A 84 12.20 10.97 30.22
N GLN A 85 12.68 11.48 29.08
CA GLN A 85 12.94 12.91 28.88
C GLN A 85 11.67 13.74 28.74
N ALA A 86 10.65 13.22 28.05
CA ALA A 86 9.36 13.87 27.87
C ALA A 86 8.36 13.55 29.00
N ASN A 87 8.73 12.69 29.96
CA ASN A 87 7.89 12.20 31.07
C ASN A 87 6.53 11.65 30.60
N CYS A 88 6.51 10.83 29.55
CA CYS A 88 5.29 10.28 28.95
C CYS A 88 5.29 8.74 28.98
N SER A 89 4.17 8.13 28.59
CA SER A 89 4.11 6.68 28.44
C SER A 89 4.97 6.19 27.27
N LEU A 90 5.35 4.90 27.30
CA LEU A 90 6.09 4.27 26.20
C LEU A 90 5.28 4.29 24.89
N GLU A 91 3.95 4.22 24.96
CA GLU A 91 3.08 4.31 23.79
C GLU A 91 3.13 5.70 23.15
N GLU A 92 3.01 6.76 23.95
CA GLU A 92 3.13 8.14 23.48
C GLU A 92 4.53 8.44 22.92
N ALA A 93 5.57 7.89 23.53
CA ALA A 93 6.94 8.02 23.05
C ALA A 93 7.13 7.34 21.68
N ARG A 94 6.60 6.13 21.49
CA ARG A 94 6.62 5.42 20.20
C ARG A 94 5.89 6.20 19.11
N GLU A 95 4.75 6.79 19.45
CA GLU A 95 3.98 7.58 18.49
C GLU A 95 4.71 8.85 18.07
N ALA A 96 5.27 9.58 19.04
CA ALA A 96 6.05 10.80 18.77
C ALA A 96 7.33 10.50 17.97
N LEU A 97 8.01 9.39 18.25
CA LEU A 97 9.17 8.95 17.48
C LEU A 97 8.80 8.56 16.05
N ARG A 98 7.63 7.91 15.85
CA ARG A 98 7.12 7.60 14.51
C ARG A 98 6.80 8.86 13.72
N GLU A 99 6.16 9.84 14.34
CA GLU A 99 5.87 11.16 13.74
C GLU A 99 7.14 11.96 13.45
N ALA A 100 8.14 11.83 14.33
CA ALA A 100 9.45 12.44 14.16
C ALA A 100 10.32 11.72 13.10
N GLY A 101 9.89 10.55 12.60
CA GLY A 101 10.67 9.74 11.67
C GLY A 101 11.93 9.12 12.28
N GLY A 102 11.94 8.87 13.59
CA GLY A 102 13.10 8.34 14.33
C GLY A 102 14.00 9.39 14.97
N ASP A 103 13.73 10.68 14.81
CA ASP A 103 14.49 11.75 15.45
C ASP A 103 14.03 11.94 16.91
N ILE A 104 14.89 11.56 17.84
CA ILE A 104 14.67 11.65 19.30
C ILE A 104 14.40 13.10 19.73
N ALA A 105 15.21 14.05 19.27
CA ALA A 105 15.10 15.44 19.70
C ALA A 105 13.79 16.05 19.19
N LYS A 106 13.44 15.77 17.93
CA LYS A 106 12.18 16.19 17.34
C LYS A 106 10.98 15.55 18.05
N ALA A 107 11.05 14.28 18.42
CA ALA A 107 10.00 13.59 19.17
C ALA A 107 9.75 14.23 20.55
N ILE A 108 10.83 14.54 21.30
CA ILE A 108 10.74 15.23 22.59
C ILE A 108 10.10 16.61 22.44
N LEU A 109 10.46 17.37 21.39
CA LEU A 109 9.87 18.67 21.10
C LEU A 109 8.36 18.58 20.79
N ILE A 110 7.94 17.59 19.98
CA ILE A 110 6.53 17.35 19.66
C ILE A 110 5.74 17.05 20.94
N LEU A 111 6.25 16.17 21.81
CA LEU A 111 5.62 15.81 23.08
C LEU A 111 5.55 16.99 24.06
N SER A 112 6.63 17.77 24.16
CA SER A 112 6.69 18.96 25.01
C SER A 112 5.71 20.04 24.56
N ALA A 113 5.49 20.18 23.25
CA ALA A 113 4.50 21.09 22.69
C ALA A 113 3.07 20.65 23.01
N ARG A 114 2.79 19.33 22.97
CA ARG A 114 1.46 18.76 23.29
C ARG A 114 1.06 18.92 24.76
N LYS A 115 2.01 18.85 25.69
CA LYS A 115 1.76 19.02 27.13
C LYS A 115 1.59 20.47 27.59
N ARG A 116 1.93 21.43 26.74
CA ARG A 116 1.87 22.87 27.07
C ARG A 116 0.50 23.48 26.79
N PHE A 117 -0.44 22.69 26.29
CA PHE A 117 -1.87 22.98 26.14
C PHE A 117 -2.67 21.95 26.94
#